data_AF-A0A444J0G9-F1
#
_entry.id   AF-A0A444J0G9-F1
#
_cell.length_a   1.000
_cell.length_b   1.000
_cell.length_c   1.000
_cell.angle_alpha   90.00
_cell.angle_beta   90.00
_cell.angle_gamma   90.00
#
_symmetry.space_group_name_H-M   'P 1'
#
loop_
_entity.id
_entity.type
_entity.pdbx_description
1 polymer ?
#
loop_
_entity_poly.entity_id
_entity_poly.type
_entity_poly.pdbx_seq_one_letter_code
_entity_poly.pdbx_strand_id
1 'polypeptide(L)'
;MAALFLKPLDDAMTKKGLFYIRFMDDWVVIASSRWKLRRTVATVNRVLTDLLLEKHPDKSFIGKAERGFDFLRYRITPSGLTAAMKTVERFVERAARLYEQDPRELCGFSRFRDYVQRWFRWVNSGLRFNFRVLIKGLTHFASYATGNTCYCLLTQFNR
;
A
#
# COMPACT_ATOMS: atom_id res chain seq x y z
N MET A 1 -20.70 -4.36 -8.19
CA MET A 1 -21.53 -3.72 -7.14
C MET A 1 -20.76 -3.36 -5.85
N ALA A 2 -19.61 -3.96 -5.53
CA ALA A 2 -18.87 -3.66 -4.29
C ALA A 2 -18.24 -2.26 -4.19
N ALA A 3 -17.92 -1.59 -5.31
CA ALA A 3 -17.22 -0.30 -5.28
C ALA A 3 -18.03 0.87 -4.70
N LEU A 4 -19.38 0.78 -4.74
CA LEU A 4 -20.28 1.85 -4.28
C LEU A 4 -20.40 1.91 -2.76
N PHE A 5 -20.11 0.81 -2.06
CA PHE A 5 -20.33 0.71 -0.61
C PHE A 5 -19.43 1.64 0.21
N LEU A 6 -18.22 1.94 -0.31
CA LEU A 6 -17.25 2.83 0.34
C LEU A 6 -17.31 4.28 -0.15
N LYS A 7 -18.29 4.64 -0.99
CA LYS A 7 -18.45 6.03 -1.45
C LYS A 7 -18.58 7.05 -0.30
N PRO A 8 -19.31 6.77 0.81
CA PRO A 8 -19.39 7.70 1.94
C PRO A 8 -18.02 7.98 2.59
N LEU A 9 -17.10 7.01 2.53
CA LEU A 9 -15.73 7.19 3.01
C LEU A 9 -14.94 8.13 2.10
N ASP A 10 -15.03 7.91 0.78
CA ASP A 10 -14.38 8.77 -0.22
C ASP A 10 -14.87 10.22 -0.07
N ASP A 11 -16.17 10.45 0.04
CA ASP A 11 -16.78 11.79 0.20
C ASP A 11 -16.32 12.46 1.53
N ALA A 12 -16.22 11.70 2.62
CA ALA A 12 -15.74 12.20 3.91
C ALA A 12 -14.25 12.60 3.87
N MET A 13 -13.45 11.87 3.09
CA MET A 13 -12.02 12.15 2.90
C MET A 13 -11.78 13.37 2.03
N THR A 14 -12.52 13.50 0.92
CA THR A 14 -12.46 14.67 0.04
C THR A 14 -12.75 15.96 0.82
N LYS A 15 -13.74 15.94 1.72
CA LYS A 15 -14.07 17.09 2.60
C LYS A 15 -12.95 17.49 3.56
N LYS A 16 -12.04 16.58 3.92
CA LYS A 16 -10.92 16.89 4.83
C LYS A 16 -9.72 17.52 4.13
N GLY A 17 -9.64 17.44 2.79
CA GLY A 17 -8.50 17.97 2.03
C GLY A 17 -7.17 17.33 2.39
N LEU A 18 -7.19 16.10 2.91
CA LEU A 18 -5.97 15.32 3.20
C LEU A 18 -5.60 14.45 2.02
N PHE A 19 -4.33 14.07 1.94
CA PHE A 19 -3.89 13.12 0.93
C PHE A 19 -4.45 11.73 1.26
N TYR A 20 -5.29 11.22 0.36
CA TYR A 20 -6.02 9.97 0.51
C TYR A 20 -5.90 9.14 -0.76
N ILE A 21 -5.54 7.86 -0.60
CA ILE A 21 -5.53 6.87 -1.68
C ILE A 21 -6.20 5.60 -1.19
N ARG A 22 -7.10 5.06 -2.01
CA ARG A 22 -7.79 3.79 -1.77
C ARG A 22 -7.49 2.79 -2.87
N PHE A 23 -7.25 1.54 -2.46
CA PHE A 23 -7.21 0.37 -3.32
C PHE A 23 -8.13 -0.70 -2.73
N MET A 24 -9.32 -0.83 -3.31
CA MET A 24 -10.40 -1.69 -2.77
C MET A 24 -10.74 -1.33 -1.32
N ASP A 25 -10.39 -2.22 -0.39
CA ASP A 25 -10.61 -2.09 1.06
C ASP A 25 -9.35 -1.61 1.80
N ASP A 26 -8.20 -1.50 1.12
CA ASP A 26 -6.97 -0.95 1.67
C ASP A 26 -6.90 0.55 1.36
N TRP A 27 -6.59 1.37 2.36
CA TRP A 27 -6.38 2.80 2.13
C TRP A 27 -5.24 3.38 2.94
N VAL A 28 -4.70 4.46 2.40
CA VAL A 28 -3.59 5.23 2.96
C VAL A 28 -4.06 6.67 3.10
N VAL A 29 -3.91 7.20 4.32
CA VAL A 29 -4.12 8.63 4.62
C VAL A 29 -2.82 9.21 5.10
N ILE A 30 -2.40 10.33 4.52
CA ILE A 30 -1.22 11.08 4.96
C ILE A 30 -1.66 12.43 5.50
N ALA A 31 -1.19 12.75 6.71
CA ALA A 31 -1.50 13.99 7.38
C ALA A 31 -0.23 14.67 7.91
N SER A 32 -0.26 16.01 7.92
CA SER A 32 0.85 16.84 8.42
C SER A 32 1.02 16.81 9.94
N SER A 33 0.09 16.20 10.69
CA SER A 33 0.19 16.08 12.15
C SER A 33 -0.54 14.84 12.67
N ARG A 34 -0.07 14.32 13.81
CA ARG A 34 -0.68 13.18 14.51
C ARG A 34 -2.13 13.47 14.91
N TRP A 35 -2.44 14.72 15.27
CA TRP A 35 -3.79 15.16 15.64
C TRP A 35 -4.76 15.11 14.46
N LYS A 36 -4.35 15.61 13.29
CA LYS A 36 -5.14 15.50 12.05
C LYS A 36 -5.37 14.03 11.68
N LEU A 37 -4.35 13.19 11.85
CA LEU A 37 -4.48 11.77 11.60
C LEU A 37 -5.49 11.11 12.54
N ARG A 38 -5.42 11.36 13.86
CA ARG A 38 -6.37 10.84 14.85
C ARG A 38 -7.81 11.28 14.57
N ARG A 39 -8.03 12.55 14.23
CA ARG A 39 -9.36 13.04 13.82
C ARG A 39 -9.89 12.32 12.58
N THR A 40 -8.99 12.02 11.66
CA THR A 40 -9.34 11.29 10.43
C THR A 40 -9.68 9.84 10.74
N VAL A 41 -8.89 9.15 11.57
CA VAL A 41 -9.21 7.80 12.08
C VAL A 41 -10.59 7.77 12.75
N ALA A 42 -10.89 8.74 13.61
CA ALA A 42 -12.21 8.81 14.25
C ALA A 42 -13.35 9.00 13.23
N THR A 43 -13.12 9.81 12.19
CA THR A 43 -14.11 9.99 11.11
C THR A 43 -14.29 8.71 10.30
N VAL A 44 -13.19 8.01 9.96
CA VAL A 44 -13.22 6.71 9.27
C VAL A 44 -14.03 5.71 10.08
N ASN A 45 -13.70 5.55 11.37
CA ASN A 45 -14.36 4.59 12.24
C ASN A 45 -15.87 4.89 12.32
N ARG A 46 -16.26 6.16 12.43
CA ARG A 46 -17.68 6.54 12.41
C ARG A 46 -18.38 6.12 11.12
N VAL A 47 -17.79 6.44 9.97
CA VAL A 47 -18.34 6.05 8.65
C VAL A 47 -18.42 4.52 8.51
N LEU A 48 -17.44 3.79 9.01
CA LEU A 48 -17.45 2.33 8.99
C LEU A 48 -18.54 1.74 9.91
N THR A 49 -18.73 2.31 11.10
CA THR A 49 -19.82 1.93 12.01
C THR A 49 -21.19 2.19 11.36
N ASP A 50 -21.37 3.33 10.68
CA ASP A 50 -22.61 3.63 9.95
C ASP A 50 -22.86 2.63 8.81
N LEU A 51 -21.80 2.07 8.24
CA LEU A 51 -21.82 1.04 7.21
C LEU A 51 -21.87 -0.40 7.76
N LEU A 52 -21.95 -0.57 9.09
CA LEU A 52 -21.88 -1.87 9.80
C LEU A 52 -20.62 -2.68 9.45
N LEU A 53 -19.52 -1.99 9.15
CA LEU A 53 -18.21 -2.59 8.90
C LEU A 53 -17.32 -2.44 10.13
N GLU A 54 -16.82 -3.56 10.63
CA GLU A 54 -15.79 -3.54 11.67
C GLU A 54 -14.40 -3.61 11.07
N LYS A 55 -13.56 -2.63 11.43
CA LYS A 55 -12.14 -2.65 11.11
C LYS A 55 -11.41 -3.50 12.14
N HIS A 56 -10.62 -4.46 11.69
CA HIS A 56 -9.75 -5.21 12.58
C HIS A 56 -8.68 -4.26 13.20
N PRO A 57 -8.62 -4.10 14.54
CA PRO A 57 -7.75 -3.12 15.20
C PRO A 57 -6.26 -3.36 14.88
N ASP A 58 -5.85 -4.63 14.81
CA ASP A 58 -4.46 -5.01 14.54
C ASP A 58 -4.00 -4.75 13.10
N LYS A 59 -4.92 -4.50 12.17
CA LYS A 59 -4.57 -4.28 10.76
C LYS A 59 -4.41 -2.80 10.40
N SER A 60 -4.50 -1.90 11.40
CA SER A 60 -4.26 -0.47 11.19
C SER A 60 -2.91 -0.03 11.74
N PHE A 61 -2.01 0.33 10.83
CA PHE A 61 -0.69 0.84 11.15
C PHE A 61 -0.71 2.38 11.19
N ILE A 62 -0.18 2.96 12.26
CA ILE A 62 0.02 4.40 12.41
C ILE A 62 1.52 4.64 12.55
N GLY A 63 2.12 5.27 11.54
CA GLY A 63 3.57 5.49 11.49
C GLY A 63 3.95 6.85 10.93
N LYS A 64 5.24 7.17 11.00
CA LYS A 64 5.81 8.33 10.29
C LYS A 64 5.95 7.96 8.81
N ALA A 65 5.46 8.80 7.91
CA ALA A 65 5.59 8.58 6.46
C ALA A 65 7.07 8.57 6.02
N GLU A 66 7.93 9.32 6.71
CA GLU A 66 9.38 9.41 6.46
C GLU A 66 10.11 8.06 6.61
N ARG A 67 9.68 7.21 7.55
CA ARG A 67 10.28 5.87 7.75
C ARG A 67 9.92 4.90 6.62
N GLY A 68 8.98 5.30 5.77
CA GLY A 68 8.34 4.46 4.79
C GLY A 68 7.36 3.47 5.39
N PHE A 69 6.49 2.94 4.55
CA PHE A 69 5.47 1.97 4.93
C PHE A 69 5.20 1.00 3.77
N ASP A 70 4.70 -0.18 4.11
CA ASP A 70 4.41 -1.22 3.14
C ASP A 70 2.92 -1.18 2.74
N PHE A 71 2.63 -0.89 1.47
CA PHE A 71 1.28 -0.82 0.90
C PHE A 71 1.21 -1.66 -0.39
N LEU A 72 0.19 -2.52 -0.52
CA LEU A 72 0.00 -3.40 -1.67
C LEU A 72 1.25 -4.22 -2.05
N ARG A 73 2.02 -4.66 -1.03
CA ARG A 73 3.29 -5.40 -1.19
C ARG A 73 4.46 -4.58 -1.76
N TYR A 74 4.30 -3.26 -1.87
CA TYR A 74 5.37 -2.31 -2.14
C TYR A 74 5.75 -1.57 -0.88
N ARG A 75 7.04 -1.28 -0.72
CA ARG A 75 7.55 -0.36 0.29
C ARG A 75 7.64 1.03 -0.31
N ILE A 76 6.86 1.95 0.23
CA ILE A 76 6.86 3.36 -0.15
C ILE A 76 7.79 4.08 0.82
N THR A 77 8.82 4.75 0.30
CA THR A 77 9.67 5.69 1.04
C THR A 77 9.67 7.06 0.35
N PRO A 78 10.11 8.14 1.04
CA PRO A 78 10.30 9.43 0.38
C PRO A 78 11.28 9.37 -0.80
N SER A 79 12.24 8.45 -0.75
CA SER A 79 13.24 8.22 -1.79
C SER A 79 12.74 7.40 -2.98
N GLY A 80 11.62 6.68 -2.85
CA GLY A 80 11.07 5.91 -3.96
C GLY A 80 10.13 4.77 -3.55
N LEU A 81 9.82 3.92 -4.53
CA LEU A 81 8.98 2.73 -4.37
C LEU A 81 9.83 1.48 -4.63
N THR A 82 9.86 0.56 -3.68
CA THR A 82 10.54 -0.74 -3.84
C THR A 82 9.56 -1.87 -3.53
N ALA A 83 9.88 -3.11 -3.90
CA ALA A 83 9.11 -4.25 -3.41
C ALA A 83 9.30 -4.38 -1.90
N ALA A 84 8.22 -4.69 -1.16
CA ALA A 84 8.34 -4.92 0.28
C ALA A 84 9.26 -6.12 0.54
N MET A 85 10.12 -6.03 1.57
CA MET A 85 11.13 -7.06 1.87
C MET A 85 10.51 -8.46 2.00
N LYS A 86 9.40 -8.59 2.73
CA LYS A 86 8.65 -9.85 2.86
C LYS A 86 8.19 -10.44 1.53
N THR A 87 7.92 -9.59 0.53
CA THR A 87 7.52 -10.03 -0.81
C THR A 87 8.72 -10.55 -1.59
N VAL A 88 9.88 -9.92 -1.41
CA VAL A 88 11.15 -10.39 -1.99
C VAL A 88 11.58 -11.70 -1.35
N GLU A 89 11.50 -11.83 -0.02
CA GLU A 89 11.81 -13.07 0.71
C GLU A 89 10.95 -14.23 0.21
N ARG A 90 9.63 -14.06 0.15
CA ARG A 90 8.71 -15.08 -0.40
C ARG A 90 8.99 -15.41 -1.86
N PHE A 91 9.41 -14.41 -2.64
CA PHE A 91 9.82 -14.64 -4.03
C PHE A 91 11.06 -15.52 -4.08
N VAL A 92 12.10 -15.21 -3.30
CA VAL A 92 13.36 -15.98 -3.24
C VAL A 92 13.09 -17.41 -2.78
N GLU A 93 12.32 -17.60 -1.70
CA GLU A 93 11.94 -18.93 -1.21
C GLU A 93 11.23 -19.77 -2.28
N ARG A 94 10.27 -19.15 -2.99
CA ARG A 94 9.52 -19.84 -4.04
C ARG A 94 10.38 -20.12 -5.27
N ALA A 95 11.25 -19.18 -5.64
CA ALA A 95 12.18 -19.31 -6.75
C ALA A 95 13.20 -20.43 -6.49
N ALA A 96 13.76 -20.52 -5.29
CA ALA A 96 14.67 -21.59 -4.87
C ALA A 96 13.99 -22.96 -4.97
N ARG A 97 12.79 -23.11 -4.41
CA ARG A 97 12.02 -24.37 -4.51
C ARG A 97 11.73 -24.78 -5.96
N LEU A 98 11.38 -23.82 -6.82
CA LEU A 98 11.12 -24.11 -8.24
C LEU A 98 12.38 -24.48 -9.00
N TYR A 99 13.53 -23.91 -8.63
CA TYR A 99 14.82 -24.25 -9.22
C TYR A 99 15.26 -25.67 -8.84
N GLU A 100 15.07 -26.07 -7.57
CA GLU A 100 15.37 -27.43 -7.09
C GLU A 100 14.44 -28.49 -7.67
N GLN A 101 13.18 -28.13 -7.94
CA GLN A 101 12.16 -29.02 -8.49
C GLN A 101 12.14 -29.08 -10.02
N ASP A 102 12.87 -28.20 -10.71
CA ASP A 102 12.91 -28.22 -12.18
C ASP A 102 13.74 -29.45 -12.60
N PRO A 103 13.14 -30.44 -13.31
CA PRO A 103 13.92 -31.52 -13.90
C PRO A 103 14.98 -30.88 -14.81
N ARG A 104 16.21 -31.39 -14.81
CA ARG A 104 17.30 -30.92 -15.70
C ARG A 104 17.04 -31.26 -17.18
N GLU A 105 15.80 -31.26 -17.62
CA GLU A 105 15.35 -31.78 -18.91
C GLU A 105 15.11 -30.63 -19.89
N LEU A 106 16.10 -30.42 -20.77
CA LEU A 106 15.98 -30.62 -22.23
C LEU A 106 14.65 -30.27 -22.93
N CYS A 107 13.92 -29.22 -22.56
CA CYS A 107 12.95 -28.61 -23.49
C CYS A 107 12.43 -27.27 -22.98
N GLY A 108 13.00 -26.16 -23.46
CA GLY A 108 12.37 -24.86 -23.77
C GLY A 108 11.48 -24.09 -22.76
N PHE A 109 10.93 -24.71 -21.72
CA PHE A 109 9.88 -24.21 -20.84
C PHE A 109 10.25 -24.48 -19.37
N SER A 110 11.11 -23.64 -18.80
CA SER A 110 11.40 -23.69 -17.37
C SER A 110 10.26 -23.02 -16.60
N ARG A 111 9.59 -23.78 -15.73
CA ARG A 111 8.55 -23.25 -14.81
C ARG A 111 9.14 -22.18 -13.90
N PHE A 112 10.42 -22.29 -13.56
CA PHE A 112 11.18 -21.28 -12.85
C PHE A 112 11.30 -19.98 -13.68
N ARG A 113 11.68 -20.07 -14.96
CA ARG A 113 11.81 -18.89 -15.84
C ARG A 113 10.49 -18.14 -16.00
N ASP A 114 9.40 -18.86 -16.24
CA ASP A 114 8.06 -18.26 -16.37
C ASP A 114 7.60 -17.58 -15.08
N TYR A 115 7.87 -18.21 -13.93
CA TYR A 115 7.58 -17.64 -12.63
C TYR A 115 8.34 -16.33 -12.40
N VAL A 116 9.65 -16.33 -12.67
CA VAL A 116 10.51 -15.14 -12.54
C VAL A 116 10.03 -14.01 -13.47
N GLN A 117 9.74 -14.31 -14.74
CA GLN A 117 9.25 -13.31 -15.69
C GLN A 117 7.89 -12.72 -15.28
N ARG A 118 6.95 -13.55 -14.83
CA ARG A 118 5.65 -13.08 -14.33
C ARG A 118 5.79 -12.21 -13.09
N TRP A 119 6.70 -12.57 -12.18
CA TRP A 119 6.98 -11.77 -11.00
C TRP A 119 7.58 -10.41 -11.37
N PHE A 120 8.59 -10.37 -12.24
CA PHE A 120 9.16 -9.10 -12.72
C PHE A 120 8.13 -8.23 -13.44
N ARG A 121 7.26 -8.82 -14.26
CA ARG A 121 6.18 -8.09 -14.93
C ARG A 121 5.20 -7.51 -13.92
N TRP A 122 4.85 -8.28 -12.88
CA TRP A 122 3.97 -7.81 -11.80
C TRP A 122 4.61 -6.67 -11.00
N VAL A 123 5.86 -6.81 -10.55
CA VAL A 123 6.58 -5.73 -9.81
C VAL A 123 6.69 -4.46 -10.66
N ASN A 124 7.11 -4.60 -11.92
CA ASN A 124 7.23 -3.47 -12.83
C ASN A 124 5.87 -2.82 -13.17
N SER A 125 4.77 -3.59 -13.17
CA SER A 125 3.44 -3.04 -13.38
C SER A 125 2.99 -2.13 -12.22
N GLY A 126 3.25 -2.52 -10.97
CA GLY A 126 2.91 -1.66 -9.82
C GLY A 126 3.84 -0.46 -9.66
N LEU A 127 5.11 -0.57 -10.08
CA LEU A 127 6.03 0.56 -10.19
C LEU A 127 5.62 1.59 -11.25
N ARG A 128 4.79 1.20 -12.24
CA ARG A 128 4.35 2.09 -13.34
C ARG A 128 2.99 2.75 -13.12
N PHE A 129 2.03 2.10 -12.43
CA PHE A 129 0.61 2.49 -12.52
C PHE A 129 0.13 3.64 -11.60
N ASN A 130 0.86 4.03 -10.55
CA ASN A 130 0.43 5.11 -9.63
C ASN A 130 1.60 5.93 -9.05
N PHE A 131 2.76 5.85 -9.70
CA PHE A 131 4.05 6.33 -9.19
C PHE A 131 4.11 7.86 -9.03
N ARG A 132 3.59 8.59 -10.02
CA ARG A 132 3.73 10.05 -10.07
C ARG A 132 2.84 10.78 -9.08
N VAL A 133 1.65 10.25 -8.79
CA VAL A 133 0.67 10.90 -7.89
C VAL A 133 1.07 10.71 -6.43
N LEU A 134 1.54 9.51 -6.07
CA LEU A 134 1.87 9.17 -4.68
C LEU A 134 3.18 9.84 -4.23
N ILE A 135 4.21 9.85 -5.08
CA ILE A 135 5.47 10.56 -4.80
C ILE A 135 5.27 12.07 -4.86
N LYS A 136 4.53 12.62 -5.83
CA LYS A 136 4.21 14.06 -5.82
C LYS A 136 3.41 14.45 -4.59
N GLY A 137 2.42 13.65 -4.17
CA GLY A 137 1.66 13.90 -2.95
C GLY A 137 2.53 13.94 -1.71
N LEU A 138 3.43 12.95 -1.55
CA LEU A 138 4.39 12.87 -0.45
C LEU A 138 5.43 14.00 -0.47
N THR A 139 6.02 14.29 -1.62
CA THR A 139 7.06 15.33 -1.77
C THR A 139 6.48 16.73 -1.69
N HIS A 140 5.29 16.97 -2.24
CA HIS A 140 4.54 18.21 -2.05
C HIS A 140 4.21 18.37 -0.56
N PHE A 141 3.61 17.38 0.11
CA PHE A 141 3.36 17.48 1.56
C PHE A 141 4.64 17.66 2.39
N ALA A 142 5.74 17.00 2.04
CA ALA A 142 7.04 17.17 2.70
C ALA A 142 7.61 18.58 2.47
N SER A 143 7.39 19.18 1.29
CA SER A 143 7.80 20.55 0.97
C SER A 143 6.99 21.62 1.73
N TYR A 144 5.72 21.35 2.08
CA TYR A 144 4.92 22.22 2.95
C TYR A 144 5.15 21.94 4.44
N ALA A 145 5.83 20.84 4.77
CA ALA A 145 6.12 20.39 6.12
C ALA A 145 7.62 20.52 6.45
N THR A 146 8.26 21.61 6.02
CA THR A 146 9.61 22.02 6.44
C THR A 146 9.63 22.23 7.96
N GLY A 147 9.81 21.13 8.69
CA GLY A 147 9.92 21.10 10.16
C GLY A 147 8.91 20.20 10.88
N ASN A 148 7.93 19.56 10.22
CA ASN A 148 6.91 18.76 10.92
C ASN A 148 6.75 17.33 10.38
N THR A 149 6.86 16.38 11.30
CA THR A 149 6.74 14.94 11.05
C THR A 149 5.43 14.60 10.35
N CYS A 150 5.49 14.03 9.15
CA CYS A 150 4.31 13.52 8.45
C CYS A 150 3.90 12.16 9.01
N TYR A 151 2.61 11.97 9.28
CA TYR A 151 2.06 10.70 9.79
C TYR A 151 1.17 10.03 8.74
N CYS A 152 1.32 8.72 8.62
CA CYS A 152 0.57 7.86 7.73
C CYS A 152 -0.32 6.93 8.56
N LEU A 153 -1.59 6.85 8.18
CA LEU A 153 -2.47 5.76 8.58
C LEU A 153 -2.57 4.82 7.39
N LEU A 154 -2.19 3.57 7.61
CA LEU A 154 -2.39 2.50 6.67
C LEU A 154 -3.38 1.53 7.28
N THR A 155 -4.51 1.33 6.64
CA THR A 155 -5.46 0.29 7.02
C THR A 155 -5.40 -0.80 5.98
N GLN A 156 -5.03 -2.01 6.41
CA GLN A 156 -5.08 -3.20 5.59
C GLN A 156 -6.35 -4.00 5.91
N PHE A 157 -7.20 -4.25 4.92
CA PHE A 157 -8.29 -5.21 4.99
C PHE A 157 -7.83 -6.49 4.31
N ASN A 158 -7.21 -7.40 5.07
CA ASN A 158 -6.97 -8.74 4.55
C ASN A 158 -8.31 -9.51 4.55
N ARG A 159 -8.75 -9.98 3.38
CA ARG A 159 -9.71 -11.08 3.26
C ARG A 159 -9.14 -12.35 3.89
#